data_AF-A0A8T2ZHE2-F1
#
_entry.id   AF-A0A8T2ZHE2-F1
#
_cell.length_a   1.000
_cell.length_b   1.000
_cell.length_c   1.000
_cell.angle_alpha   90.00
_cell.angle_beta   90.00
_cell.angle_gamma   90.00
#
_symmetry.space_group_name_H-M   'P 1'
#
loop_
_entity.id
_entity.type
_entity.pdbx_description
1 polymer ?
#
loop_
_entity_poly.entity_id
_entity_poly.type
_entity_poly.pdbx_seq_one_letter_code
_entity_poly.pdbx_strand_id
1 'polypeptide(L)'
;MEIRMDFLDWLDHDTSMKILRCLEDPADLVRVSSVSRSWRHFVIANGLCKQLCLRMFPHFLRVECVIEPSCDIEKASEVGCSKFVEWETLKREHKVYAFLVQGCMSFPFGKCILDAISASSTDNFPEESIRNTVQQGGPIESRASYWSSKGQRDAAVPETLVYKLVADICVITEINIQPFKGYSSDTLNQIHSLPSICFDLLVVIY
;
A
#
# COMPACT_ATOMS: atom_id res chain seq x y z
N MET A 1 -2.79 37.08 -36.55
CA MET A 1 -2.27 36.80 -35.20
C MET A 1 -3.31 35.92 -34.54
N GLU A 2 -3.08 34.60 -34.45
CA GLU A 2 -4.01 33.72 -33.75
C GLU A 2 -3.95 34.01 -32.26
N ILE A 3 -5.08 34.40 -31.67
CA ILE A 3 -5.21 34.55 -30.23
C ILE A 3 -5.19 33.12 -29.66
N ARG A 4 -4.03 32.68 -29.20
CA ARG A 4 -3.91 31.42 -28.44
C ARG A 4 -4.38 31.69 -27.02
N MET A 5 -5.64 31.36 -26.77
CA MET A 5 -6.26 31.44 -25.46
C MET A 5 -5.98 30.14 -24.69
N ASP A 6 -5.69 30.23 -23.40
CA ASP A 6 -5.49 29.03 -22.57
C ASP A 6 -6.83 28.28 -22.44
N PHE A 7 -6.79 26.96 -22.44
CA PHE A 7 -7.97 26.10 -22.24
C PHE A 7 -8.69 26.42 -20.91
N LEU A 8 -7.92 26.73 -19.87
CA LEU A 8 -8.48 27.13 -18.56
C LEU A 8 -9.16 28.51 -18.60
N ASP A 9 -8.80 29.37 -19.55
CA ASP A 9 -9.43 30.67 -19.75
C ASP A 9 -10.64 30.58 -20.70
N TRP A 10 -10.70 29.52 -21.52
CA TRP A 10 -11.75 29.31 -22.50
C TRP A 10 -12.98 28.58 -21.94
N LEU A 11 -12.76 27.70 -20.95
CA LEU A 11 -13.82 26.93 -20.30
C LEU A 11 -14.13 27.45 -18.90
N ASP A 12 -15.36 27.22 -18.44
CA ASP A 12 -15.69 27.47 -17.05
C ASP A 12 -14.96 26.49 -16.11
N HIS A 13 -14.89 26.88 -14.84
CA HIS A 13 -14.19 26.12 -13.81
C HIS A 13 -14.72 24.68 -13.67
N ASP A 14 -16.04 24.50 -13.69
CA ASP A 14 -16.67 23.18 -13.49
C ASP A 14 -16.42 22.26 -14.67
N THR A 15 -16.46 22.79 -15.90
CA THR A 15 -16.14 22.03 -17.10
C THR A 15 -14.67 21.63 -17.12
N SER A 16 -13.76 22.56 -16.80
CA SER A 16 -12.32 22.27 -16.69
C SER A 16 -12.05 21.19 -15.63
N MET A 17 -12.72 21.28 -14.48
CA MET A 17 -12.64 20.28 -13.41
C MET A 17 -13.12 18.90 -13.87
N LYS A 18 -14.28 18.82 -14.54
CA LYS A 18 -14.82 17.55 -15.04
C LYS A 18 -13.86 16.89 -16.02
N ILE A 19 -13.29 17.66 -16.95
CA ILE A 19 -12.33 17.15 -17.94
C ILE A 19 -11.06 16.63 -17.26
N LEU A 20 -10.50 17.38 -16.32
CA LEU A 20 -9.30 16.95 -15.61
C LEU A 20 -9.53 15.75 -14.68
N ARG A 21 -10.76 15.56 -14.16
CA ARG A 21 -11.13 14.37 -13.36
C ARG A 21 -11.27 13.10 -14.20
N CYS A 22 -11.34 13.22 -15.52
CA CYS A 22 -11.28 12.08 -16.44
C CYS A 22 -9.86 11.52 -16.57
N LEU A 23 -8.83 12.20 -16.06
CA LEU A 23 -7.47 11.67 -16.03
C LEU A 23 -7.36 10.59 -14.95
N GLU A 24 -7.01 9.37 -15.38
CA GLU A 24 -6.87 8.20 -14.51
C GLU A 24 -5.40 7.90 -14.17
N ASP A 25 -4.46 8.27 -15.05
CA ASP A 25 -3.03 8.15 -14.81
C ASP A 25 -2.52 9.36 -14.01
N PRO A 26 -1.94 9.18 -12.81
CA PRO A 26 -1.33 10.27 -12.06
C PRO A 26 -0.20 10.98 -12.80
N ALA A 27 0.51 10.30 -13.70
CA ALA A 27 1.53 10.92 -14.54
C ALA A 27 0.91 12.02 -15.42
N ASP A 28 -0.32 11.85 -15.88
CA ASP A 28 -1.00 12.84 -16.70
C ASP A 28 -1.33 14.11 -15.91
N LEU A 29 -1.72 13.99 -14.64
CA LEU A 29 -1.92 15.17 -13.77
C LEU A 29 -0.61 15.94 -13.54
N VAL A 30 0.53 15.25 -13.44
CA VAL A 30 1.86 15.87 -13.34
C VAL A 30 2.25 16.56 -14.66
N ARG A 31 1.99 15.93 -15.81
CA ARG A 31 2.20 16.54 -17.13
C ARG A 31 1.35 17.79 -17.32
N VAL A 32 0.06 17.73 -16.96
CA VAL A 32 -0.85 18.89 -16.98
C VAL A 32 -0.32 20.01 -16.11
N SER A 33 0.16 19.70 -14.91
CA SER A 33 0.78 20.68 -14.00
C SER A 33 2.07 21.30 -14.56
N SER A 34 2.67 20.70 -15.59
CA SER A 34 3.90 21.19 -16.23
C SER A 34 3.62 22.09 -17.44
N VAL A 35 2.36 22.22 -17.88
CA VAL A 35 1.97 23.04 -19.04
C VAL A 35 2.22 24.53 -18.78
N SER A 36 1.76 25.04 -17.64
CA SER A 36 1.99 26.43 -17.22
C SER A 36 1.80 26.60 -15.70
N ARG A 37 2.15 27.79 -15.19
CA ARG A 37 1.90 28.13 -13.77
C ARG A 37 0.41 28.14 -13.43
N SER A 38 -0.45 28.56 -14.37
CA SER A 38 -1.90 28.58 -14.18
C SER A 38 -2.46 27.16 -14.06
N TRP A 39 -2.01 26.24 -14.92
CA TRP A 39 -2.39 24.83 -14.84
C TRP A 39 -1.90 24.17 -13.56
N ARG A 40 -0.64 24.41 -13.19
CA ARG A 40 -0.10 23.92 -11.91
C ARG A 40 -0.93 24.42 -10.74
N HIS A 41 -1.26 25.72 -10.73
CA HIS A 41 -2.05 26.30 -9.67
C HIS A 41 -3.44 25.67 -9.60
N PHE A 42 -4.10 25.51 -10.75
CA PHE A 42 -5.41 24.87 -10.85
C PHE A 42 -5.40 23.44 -10.31
N VAL A 43 -4.44 22.60 -10.72
CA VAL A 43 -4.36 21.20 -10.28
C VAL A 43 -4.16 21.08 -8.76
N ILE A 44 -3.28 21.91 -8.21
CA ILE A 44 -2.95 21.91 -6.76
C ILE A 44 -4.11 22.49 -5.94
N ALA A 45 -4.65 23.65 -6.34
CA ALA A 45 -5.72 24.33 -5.60
C ALA A 45 -6.99 23.46 -5.50
N ASN A 46 -7.26 22.66 -6.53
CA ASN A 46 -8.40 21.75 -6.56
C ASN A 46 -8.09 20.35 -6.00
N GLY A 47 -6.85 20.09 -5.56
CA GLY A 47 -6.47 18.82 -4.94
C GLY A 47 -6.66 17.60 -5.85
N LEU A 48 -6.47 17.73 -7.16
CA LEU A 48 -6.82 16.67 -8.11
C LEU A 48 -6.04 15.37 -7.88
N CYS A 49 -4.76 15.45 -7.52
CA CYS A 49 -3.96 14.26 -7.18
C CYS A 49 -4.49 13.55 -5.93
N LYS A 50 -4.94 14.29 -4.92
CA LYS A 50 -5.58 13.76 -3.72
C LYS A 50 -6.88 13.04 -4.07
N GLN A 51 -7.73 13.68 -4.87
CA GLN A 51 -8.99 13.09 -5.33
C GLN A 51 -8.77 11.80 -6.13
N LEU A 52 -7.80 11.80 -7.06
CA LEU A 52 -7.45 10.59 -7.82
C LEU A 52 -6.96 9.48 -6.91
N CYS A 53 -6.03 9.78 -5.99
CA CYS A 53 -5.49 8.80 -5.05
C CYS A 53 -6.59 8.17 -4.19
N LEU A 54 -7.50 8.98 -3.62
CA LEU A 54 -8.60 8.48 -2.79
C LEU A 54 -9.64 7.69 -3.59
N ARG A 55 -9.85 8.03 -4.87
CA ARG A 55 -10.73 7.25 -5.77
C ARG A 55 -10.15 5.87 -6.07
N MET A 56 -8.84 5.79 -6.31
CA MET A 56 -8.16 4.53 -6.61
C MET A 56 -7.94 3.67 -5.36
N PHE A 57 -7.66 4.31 -4.23
CA PHE A 57 -7.33 3.66 -2.97
C PHE A 57 -8.13 4.28 -1.81
N PRO A 58 -9.41 3.89 -1.65
CA PRO A 58 -10.29 4.44 -0.62
C PRO A 58 -9.76 4.28 0.82
N HIS A 59 -8.86 3.32 1.05
CA HIS A 59 -8.23 3.10 2.35
C HIS A 59 -7.43 4.31 2.87
N PHE A 60 -6.93 5.17 1.97
CA PHE A 60 -6.22 6.39 2.36
C PHE A 60 -7.15 7.51 2.87
N LEU A 61 -8.47 7.33 2.87
CA LEU A 61 -9.40 8.25 3.53
C LEU A 61 -9.15 8.37 5.04
N ARG A 62 -8.49 7.36 5.64
CA ARG A 62 -8.12 7.35 7.05
C ARG A 62 -6.82 8.11 7.36
N VAL A 63 -6.12 8.61 6.35
CA VAL A 63 -4.90 9.40 6.55
C VAL A 63 -5.31 10.77 7.12
N GLU A 64 -4.96 11.01 8.38
CA GLU A 64 -5.32 12.23 9.10
C GLU A 64 -4.49 13.43 8.64
N CYS A 65 -3.19 13.25 8.42
CA CYS A 65 -2.32 14.32 7.95
C CYS A 65 -1.10 13.81 7.18
N VAL A 66 -0.53 14.69 6.36
CA VAL A 66 0.71 14.47 5.61
C VAL A 66 1.83 15.27 6.26
N ILE A 67 2.83 14.55 6.77
CA ILE A 67 4.02 15.14 7.40
C ILE A 67 5.22 14.83 6.51
N GLU A 68 5.87 15.87 5.99
CA GLU A 68 7.11 15.73 5.22
C GLU A 68 8.30 15.95 6.17
N PRO A 69 9.16 14.94 6.40
CA PRO A 69 10.35 15.09 7.22
C PRO A 69 11.46 15.77 6.41
N SER A 70 11.41 17.11 6.27
CA SER A 70 12.60 17.85 5.82
C SER A 70 12.69 19.27 6.38
N CYS A 71 13.92 19.54 6.82
CA CYS A 71 14.63 20.76 7.22
C CYS A 71 13.88 21.83 8.01
N ASP A 72 14.32 21.99 9.26
CA ASP A 72 14.39 23.25 9.99
C ASP A 72 13.28 24.23 9.61
N ILE A 73 12.13 24.04 10.25
CA ILE A 73 11.32 25.18 10.61
C ILE A 73 12.19 25.97 11.62
N GLU A 74 13.18 26.72 11.12
CA GLU A 74 13.34 28.08 11.60
C GLU A 74 11.92 28.60 11.65
N LYS A 75 11.49 28.84 12.89
CA LYS A 75 10.19 29.40 13.25
C LYS A 75 9.93 30.54 12.28
N ALA A 76 9.22 30.24 11.18
CA ALA A 76 8.70 31.24 10.29
C ALA A 76 7.70 31.94 11.18
N SER A 77 8.16 33.08 11.71
CA SER A 77 7.47 34.10 12.48
C SER A 77 5.97 33.85 12.56
N GLU A 78 5.44 33.83 13.79
CA GLU A 78 4.01 33.85 14.13
C GLU A 78 3.28 35.07 13.55
N VAL A 79 3.33 35.27 12.22
CA VAL A 79 2.60 36.29 11.44
C VAL A 79 2.51 35.80 9.99
N GLY A 80 2.19 34.52 9.77
CA GLY A 80 1.94 33.98 8.44
C GLY A 80 0.48 34.21 8.02
N CYS A 81 0.25 34.88 6.89
CA CYS A 81 -1.09 34.96 6.28
C CYS A 81 -1.66 33.54 6.10
N SER A 82 -2.86 33.27 6.61
CA SER A 82 -3.50 31.94 6.57
C SER A 82 -3.48 31.31 5.16
N LYS A 83 -3.64 32.14 4.12
CA LYS A 83 -3.61 31.72 2.71
C LYS A 83 -2.25 31.18 2.25
N PHE A 84 -1.14 31.69 2.79
CA PHE A 84 0.20 31.21 2.45
C PHE A 84 0.43 29.81 3.04
N VAL A 85 0.08 29.63 4.32
CA VAL A 85 0.18 28.34 5.02
C VAL A 85 -0.73 27.29 4.37
N GLU A 86 -1.94 27.67 3.97
CA GLU A 86 -2.88 26.82 3.24
C GLU A 86 -2.31 26.39 1.88
N TRP A 87 -1.74 27.32 1.12
CA TRP A 87 -1.15 27.01 -0.19
C TRP A 87 0.08 26.09 -0.12
N GLU A 88 0.96 26.28 0.87
CA GLU A 88 2.09 25.36 1.09
C GLU A 88 1.61 23.97 1.51
N THR A 89 0.56 23.89 2.32
CA THR A 89 -0.10 22.62 2.66
C THR A 89 -0.62 21.92 1.40
N LEU A 90 -1.34 22.62 0.53
CA LEU A 90 -1.86 22.05 -0.73
C LEU A 90 -0.74 21.57 -1.66
N LYS A 91 0.38 22.30 -1.76
CA LYS A 91 1.56 21.85 -2.52
C LYS A 91 2.14 20.56 -1.95
N ARG A 92 2.25 20.44 -0.63
CA ARG A 92 2.77 19.25 0.04
C ARG A 92 1.84 18.06 -0.23
N GLU A 93 0.55 18.24 -0.01
CA GLU A 93 -0.45 17.21 -0.30
C GLU A 93 -0.39 16.78 -1.76
N HIS A 94 -0.35 17.73 -2.71
CA HIS A 94 -0.24 17.42 -4.13
C HIS A 94 0.97 16.53 -4.44
N LYS A 95 2.16 16.86 -3.92
CA LYS A 95 3.37 16.03 -4.10
C LYS A 95 3.17 14.64 -3.51
N VAL A 96 2.77 14.55 -2.25
CA VAL A 96 2.66 13.27 -1.55
C VAL A 96 1.62 12.36 -2.19
N TYR A 97 0.43 12.87 -2.48
CA TYR A 97 -0.60 12.07 -3.14
C TYR A 97 -0.22 11.67 -4.56
N ALA A 98 0.48 12.52 -5.32
CA ALA A 98 1.00 12.17 -6.64
C ALA A 98 2.07 11.07 -6.57
N PHE A 99 3.00 11.14 -5.62
CA PHE A 99 4.00 10.09 -5.40
C PHE A 99 3.36 8.78 -4.90
N LEU A 100 2.40 8.88 -3.98
CA LEU A 100 1.74 7.72 -3.40
C LEU A 100 0.97 6.93 -4.45
N VAL A 101 0.11 7.60 -5.23
CA VAL A 101 -0.66 6.93 -6.29
C VAL A 101 0.27 6.35 -7.36
N GLN A 102 1.32 7.06 -7.76
CA GLN A 102 2.32 6.56 -8.70
C GLN A 102 3.01 5.31 -8.15
N GLY A 103 3.44 5.34 -6.89
CA GLY A 103 4.05 4.20 -6.21
C GLY A 103 3.11 3.01 -6.20
N CYS A 104 1.87 3.19 -5.75
CA CYS A 104 0.84 2.15 -5.72
C CYS A 104 0.55 1.55 -7.11
N MET A 105 0.61 2.34 -8.18
CA MET A 105 0.43 1.86 -9.56
C MET A 105 1.68 1.21 -10.17
N SER A 106 2.87 1.58 -9.71
CA SER A 106 4.14 1.04 -10.20
C SER A 106 4.49 -0.32 -9.58
N PHE A 107 3.83 -0.73 -8.49
CA PHE A 107 3.98 -2.09 -7.99
C PHE A 107 3.30 -3.05 -8.96
N PRO A 108 4.04 -4.01 -9.56
CA PRO A 108 3.39 -5.08 -10.27
C PRO A 108 2.44 -5.77 -9.29
N PHE A 109 1.18 -5.97 -9.70
CA PHE A 109 0.22 -6.82 -8.99
C PHE A 109 0.80 -8.26 -8.95
N GLY A 110 1.70 -8.50 -8.01
CA GLY A 110 2.54 -9.68 -7.93
C GLY A 110 3.21 -9.72 -6.57
N LYS A 111 3.30 -10.93 -6.00
CA LYS A 111 3.79 -11.29 -4.66
C LYS A 111 4.43 -10.13 -3.86
N CYS A 112 3.75 -9.69 -2.80
CA CYS A 112 4.25 -8.66 -1.87
C CYS A 112 5.32 -9.15 -0.90
N ILE A 113 5.51 -10.47 -0.81
CA ILE A 113 6.49 -11.11 0.06
C ILE A 113 7.80 -11.28 -0.71
N LEU A 114 8.87 -10.67 -0.20
CA LEU A 114 10.23 -10.84 -0.69
C LEU A 114 10.88 -12.09 -0.11
N ASP A 115 10.75 -12.30 1.21
CA ASP A 115 11.42 -13.39 1.91
C ASP A 115 10.64 -13.84 3.16
N ALA A 116 10.89 -15.06 3.61
CA ALA A 116 10.41 -15.59 4.89
C ALA A 116 11.48 -15.39 5.96
N ILE A 117 11.16 -14.62 7.00
CA ILE A 117 12.11 -14.27 8.07
C ILE A 117 12.12 -15.34 9.15
N SER A 118 10.96 -15.62 9.75
CA SER A 118 10.86 -16.53 10.88
C SER A 118 9.45 -17.04 11.10
N ALA A 119 9.34 -18.23 11.67
CA ALA A 119 8.12 -18.73 12.28
C ALA A 119 8.32 -18.84 13.80
N SER A 120 7.25 -18.65 14.59
CA SER A 120 7.27 -18.86 16.04
C SER A 120 7.71 -20.27 16.42
N SER A 121 7.32 -21.26 15.61
CA SER A 121 7.71 -22.65 15.75
C SER A 121 7.81 -23.32 14.38
N THR A 122 8.40 -24.51 14.33
CA THR A 122 8.36 -25.37 13.13
C THR A 122 8.52 -26.80 13.59
N ASP A 123 7.60 -27.70 13.21
CA ASP A 123 7.65 -29.09 13.66
C ASP A 123 8.80 -29.85 13.00
N ASN A 124 8.66 -30.12 11.71
CA ASN A 124 9.59 -30.89 10.91
C ASN A 124 10.57 -29.97 10.18
N PHE A 125 11.50 -29.36 10.93
CA PHE A 125 12.51 -28.47 10.36
C PHE A 125 13.70 -29.27 9.79
N PRO A 126 14.19 -28.98 8.57
CA PRO A 126 13.83 -27.85 7.68
C PRO A 126 12.69 -28.12 6.66
N GLU A 127 12.19 -29.34 6.58
CA GLU A 127 11.30 -29.86 5.53
C GLU A 127 9.98 -29.09 5.44
N GLU A 128 9.40 -28.69 6.56
CA GLU A 128 8.10 -28.00 6.69
C GLU A 128 8.28 -26.56 7.18
N SER A 129 9.39 -25.93 6.79
CA SER A 129 9.73 -24.56 7.17
C SER A 129 8.90 -23.51 6.43
N ILE A 130 8.80 -22.32 7.05
CA ILE A 130 8.13 -21.13 6.48
C ILE A 130 8.58 -20.79 5.06
N ARG A 131 9.80 -21.16 4.64
CA ARG A 131 10.32 -20.91 3.29
C ARG A 131 9.47 -21.55 2.18
N ASN A 132 8.81 -22.67 2.49
CA ASN A 132 7.92 -23.37 1.57
C ASN A 132 6.64 -22.57 1.24
N THR A 133 6.30 -21.56 2.03
CA THR A 133 5.08 -20.74 1.84
C THR A 133 5.27 -19.62 0.81
N VAL A 134 6.52 -19.26 0.48
CA VAL A 134 6.84 -18.15 -0.44
C VAL A 134 7.11 -18.65 -1.87
N GLN A 135 7.75 -19.82 -1.98
CA GLN A 135 8.03 -20.48 -3.26
C GLN A 135 6.89 -21.45 -3.59
N GLN A 136 6.14 -21.14 -4.65
CA GLN A 136 5.36 -22.17 -5.34
C GLN A 136 6.40 -23.09 -5.98
N GLY A 137 6.47 -24.34 -5.54
CA GLY A 137 7.40 -25.32 -6.10
C GLY A 137 7.27 -25.36 -7.62
N GLY A 138 8.39 -25.20 -8.33
CA GLY A 138 8.39 -25.43 -9.77
C GLY A 138 8.01 -26.89 -10.08
N PRO A 139 7.61 -27.22 -11.32
CA PRO A 139 7.14 -28.56 -11.68
C PRO A 139 8.14 -29.71 -11.40
N ILE A 140 9.41 -29.37 -11.17
CA ILE A 140 10.54 -30.28 -11.05
C ILE A 140 10.79 -30.69 -9.59
N GLU A 141 10.35 -29.90 -8.63
CA GLU A 141 10.47 -30.22 -7.20
C GLU A 141 9.09 -30.58 -6.68
N SER A 142 8.86 -31.87 -6.39
CA SER A 142 7.74 -32.36 -5.58
C SER A 142 7.86 -31.88 -4.11
N ARG A 143 8.11 -30.58 -3.93
CA ARG A 143 8.29 -29.93 -2.65
C ARG A 143 6.94 -29.40 -2.19
N ALA A 144 6.54 -29.79 -1.00
CA ALA A 144 5.26 -29.40 -0.47
C ALA A 144 5.29 -27.92 -0.06
N SER A 145 4.40 -27.11 -0.62
CA SER A 145 4.29 -25.67 -0.34
C SER A 145 3.48 -25.40 0.93
N TYR A 146 3.94 -25.89 2.07
CA TYR A 146 3.31 -25.63 3.37
C TYR A 146 4.33 -25.48 4.51
N TRP A 147 3.84 -24.89 5.59
CA TRP A 147 4.52 -24.83 6.89
C TRP A 147 3.69 -25.56 7.94
N SER A 148 4.35 -26.19 8.91
CA SER A 148 3.71 -26.80 10.06
C SER A 148 4.28 -26.26 11.37
N SER A 149 3.38 -26.12 12.34
CA SER A 149 3.74 -25.80 13.72
C SER A 149 3.99 -27.07 14.54
N LYS A 150 4.87 -26.97 15.55
CA LYS A 150 4.96 -27.94 16.67
C LYS A 150 3.66 -28.09 17.48
N GLY A 151 2.74 -27.14 17.29
CA GLY A 151 1.55 -26.97 18.08
C GLY A 151 1.85 -26.34 19.44
N GLN A 152 0.78 -25.83 20.05
CA GLN A 152 0.82 -25.24 21.37
C GLN A 152 -0.42 -25.64 22.16
N ARG A 153 -0.22 -26.03 23.43
CA ARG A 153 -1.31 -26.44 24.33
C ARG A 153 -2.02 -25.24 24.93
N ASP A 154 -1.29 -24.15 25.14
CA ASP A 154 -1.83 -22.90 25.66
C ASP A 154 -2.40 -22.06 24.51
N ALA A 155 -3.73 -21.89 24.50
CA ALA A 155 -4.42 -21.07 23.50
C ALA A 155 -4.04 -19.58 23.57
N ALA A 156 -3.42 -19.11 24.66
CA ALA A 156 -2.97 -17.73 24.80
C ALA A 156 -1.65 -17.44 24.06
N VAL A 157 -0.93 -18.46 23.62
CA VAL A 157 0.36 -18.29 22.94
C VAL A 157 0.14 -18.33 21.41
N PRO A 158 0.35 -17.21 20.70
CA PRO A 158 0.07 -17.14 19.27
C PRO A 158 1.13 -17.86 18.44
N GLU A 159 0.69 -18.31 17.26
CA GLU A 159 1.52 -18.90 16.21
C GLU A 159 1.71 -17.85 15.12
N THR A 160 2.96 -17.42 14.88
CA THR A 160 3.24 -16.26 14.03
C THR A 160 4.22 -16.60 12.92
N LEU A 161 3.91 -16.14 11.71
CA LEU A 161 4.79 -16.17 10.55
C LEU A 161 5.20 -14.73 10.21
N VAL A 162 6.51 -14.49 10.11
CA VAL A 162 7.08 -13.18 9.83
C VAL A 162 7.71 -13.21 8.44
N TYR A 163 7.25 -12.30 7.59
CA TYR A 163 7.71 -12.13 6.22
C TYR A 163 8.35 -10.77 6.01
N LYS A 164 9.33 -10.72 5.11
CA LYS A 164 9.88 -9.48 4.60
C LYS A 164 9.09 -9.07 3.37
N LEU A 165 8.61 -7.83 3.34
CA LEU A 165 7.93 -7.26 2.19
C LEU A 165 8.92 -6.80 1.12
N VAL A 166 8.45 -6.69 -0.12
CA VAL A 166 9.24 -6.22 -1.28
C VAL A 166 9.60 -4.74 -1.23
N ALA A 167 8.86 -3.94 -0.47
CA ALA A 167 9.06 -2.51 -0.30
C ALA A 167 8.60 -2.03 1.08
N ASP A 168 9.08 -0.85 1.48
CA ASP A 168 8.74 -0.20 2.75
C ASP A 168 7.23 0.06 2.87
N ILE A 169 6.54 0.29 1.74
CA ILE A 169 5.08 0.38 1.69
C ILE A 169 4.57 -0.66 0.69
N CYS A 170 3.76 -1.60 1.16
CA CYS A 170 3.03 -2.56 0.32
C CYS A 170 1.54 -2.50 0.63
N VAL A 171 0.71 -2.49 -0.40
CA VAL A 171 -0.74 -2.62 -0.26
C VAL A 171 -1.09 -4.10 -0.36
N ILE A 172 -1.58 -4.69 0.73
CA ILE A 172 -2.02 -6.08 0.78
C ILE A 172 -3.54 -6.08 0.54
N THR A 173 -3.96 -6.57 -0.63
CA THR A 173 -5.37 -6.66 -0.99
C THR A 173 -5.99 -8.02 -0.63
N GLU A 174 -5.18 -9.07 -0.62
CA GLU A 174 -5.62 -10.45 -0.38
C GLU A 174 -4.52 -11.25 0.30
N ILE A 175 -4.92 -12.17 1.18
CA ILE A 175 -4.04 -13.15 1.82
C ILE A 175 -4.70 -14.52 1.63
N ASN A 176 -4.03 -15.39 0.89
CA ASN A 176 -4.51 -16.73 0.59
C ASN A 176 -3.92 -17.74 1.58
N ILE A 177 -4.76 -18.26 2.48
CA ILE A 177 -4.40 -19.28 3.47
C ILE A 177 -5.23 -20.52 3.20
N GLN A 178 -4.57 -21.65 2.98
CA GLN A 178 -5.22 -22.95 2.85
C GLN A 178 -4.81 -23.86 4.02
N PRO A 179 -5.69 -24.09 5.01
CA PRO A 179 -5.43 -25.03 6.08
C PRO A 179 -5.28 -26.45 5.51
N PHE A 180 -4.18 -27.11 5.85
CA PHE A 180 -3.95 -28.51 5.49
C PHE A 180 -4.62 -29.43 6.53
N LYS A 181 -5.34 -30.46 6.06
CA LYS A 181 -5.86 -31.53 6.91
C LYS A 181 -4.91 -32.72 6.85
N GLY A 182 -4.05 -32.85 7.85
CA GLY A 182 -3.22 -34.05 8.02
C GLY A 182 -4.03 -35.20 8.61
N TYR A 183 -3.84 -36.41 8.08
CA TYR A 183 -4.29 -37.65 8.73
C TYR A 183 -3.14 -38.15 9.59
N SER A 184 -3.25 -38.12 10.92
CA SER A 184 -2.25 -38.77 11.78
C SER A 184 -2.49 -40.29 11.76
N SER A 185 -1.46 -41.05 11.45
CA SER A 185 -1.50 -42.52 11.38
C SER A 185 -1.71 -43.19 12.74
N ASP A 186 -1.55 -42.47 13.84
CA ASP A 186 -1.74 -43.02 15.18
C ASP A 186 -3.16 -42.76 15.70
N THR A 187 -3.92 -43.85 15.79
CA THR A 187 -5.13 -44.04 16.61
C THR A 187 -6.29 -43.07 16.40
N LEU A 188 -7.28 -43.51 15.61
CA LEU A 188 -8.75 -43.33 15.73
C LEU A 188 -9.33 -42.03 16.34
N ASN A 189 -8.61 -40.92 16.30
CA ASN A 189 -9.07 -39.60 16.70
C ASN A 189 -8.70 -38.67 15.56
N GLN A 190 -9.71 -38.17 14.84
CA GLN A 190 -9.53 -37.04 13.96
C GLN A 190 -8.96 -35.91 14.79
N ILE A 191 -7.70 -35.53 14.56
CA ILE A 191 -7.21 -34.24 15.04
C ILE A 191 -7.96 -33.22 14.19
N HIS A 192 -9.09 -32.76 14.72
CA HIS A 192 -9.70 -31.54 14.24
C HIS A 192 -8.59 -30.49 14.25
N SER A 193 -8.36 -29.86 13.09
CA SER A 193 -7.71 -28.56 13.01
C SER A 193 -8.19 -27.76 14.22
N LEU A 194 -7.27 -27.34 15.10
CA LEU A 194 -7.60 -26.65 16.34
C LEU A 194 -8.72 -25.63 16.07
N PRO A 195 -9.75 -25.56 16.93
CA PRO A 195 -10.81 -24.59 16.76
C PRO A 195 -10.17 -23.21 16.77
N SER A 196 -10.16 -22.56 15.60
CA SER A 196 -9.71 -21.18 15.39
C SER A 196 -8.21 -20.95 15.66
N ILE A 197 -7.35 -21.25 14.66
CA ILE A 197 -6.04 -20.60 14.59
C ILE A 197 -6.29 -19.13 14.24
N CYS A 198 -6.20 -18.24 15.23
CA CYS A 198 -6.07 -16.81 14.96
C CYS A 198 -4.67 -16.56 14.42
N PHE A 199 -4.58 -16.25 13.13
CA PHE A 199 -3.37 -15.69 12.55
C PHE A 199 -3.38 -14.19 12.82
N ASP A 200 -2.58 -13.75 13.78
CA ASP A 200 -2.24 -12.35 13.89
C ASP A 200 -1.12 -12.06 12.88
N LEU A 201 -1.50 -11.51 11.72
CA LEU A 201 -0.53 -11.06 10.74
C LEU A 201 0.09 -9.74 11.23
N LEU A 202 1.25 -9.84 11.87
CA LEU A 202 2.07 -8.67 12.16
C LEU A 202 2.88 -8.29 10.91
N VAL A 203 2.42 -7.26 10.19
CA VAL A 203 3.22 -6.65 9.12
C VAL A 203 4.07 -5.55 9.74
N VAL A 204 5.37 -5.80 9.88
CA VAL A 204 6.34 -4.80 10.34
C VAL A 204 6.85 -4.04 9.11
N ILE A 205 6.45 -2.78 9.00
CA ILE A 205 7.02 -1.80 8.08
C ILE A 205 8.23 -1.19 8.79
N TYR A 206 9.41 -1.29 8.18
CA TYR A 206 10.64 -0.63 8.65
C TYR A 206 10.79 0.74 7.99
#